data_AF-A0AA91PSX2-F1
#
_entry.id   AF-A0AA91PSX2-F1
#
_cell.length_a   1.000
_cell.length_b   1.000
_cell.length_c   1.000
_cell.angle_alpha   90.00
_cell.angle_beta   90.00
_cell.angle_gamma   90.00
#
_symmetry.space_group_name_H-M   'P 1'
#
loop_
_entity.id
_entity.type
_entity.pdbx_description
1 polymer ?
#
loop_
_entity_poly.entity_id
_entity_poly.type
_entity_poly.pdbx_seq_one_letter_code
_entity_poly.pdbx_strand_id
1 'polypeptide(L)'
;MINFQYYLYQSIGNRIRFYRKNVIGQAQADFIEMLKGEGLFMDRQRLSLIENGRNIEGKNPYLLSETQIDLFQKIYKISRTKLLFGEYEERMRLIKLILLSLLMNGVSNTKTNQQWHPFFVDPIEDESEFIRTSMLNLTNQSLKEEATTVFIGHNRAKTKNIVARISDYLHEEYPFFFNKTNRRDYQLLASEYEQEFEKSSNLFLKLLFGNLDYSMDFFDSLLNLSQQLDEYKQAPTQLLLNRGQYGDLAIGWLEIRFPLFIKAFNEVWKRHGKRFCDFFQSQLFDCRTEHFSSNNVMKDLTSDYVHSLLISEEFISLLEELLTIDEYTEETMIGHNYARNLLQTTINENLKDDRIYSKDIYDEEKYFYDVRQLNFLVKQSNKLNAKQSRLALFACNYVEIKKVSE
;
A
#
# COMPACT_ATOMS: atom_id res chain seq x y z
N MET A 1 12.27 -1.42 9.03
CA MET A 1 12.42 -2.54 8.08
C MET A 1 11.14 -3.32 7.97
N ILE A 2 10.67 -3.65 6.76
CA ILE A 2 9.55 -4.57 6.56
C ILE A 2 9.92 -5.95 7.09
N ASN A 3 9.09 -6.52 7.98
CA ASN A 3 9.40 -7.79 8.65
C ASN A 3 9.01 -9.01 7.79
N PHE A 4 9.55 -9.05 6.57
CA PHE A 4 9.21 -10.06 5.56
C PHE A 4 9.58 -11.48 6.00
N GLN A 5 10.73 -11.68 6.63
CA GLN A 5 11.17 -13.01 7.05
C GLN A 5 10.21 -13.64 8.07
N TYR A 6 9.76 -12.85 9.05
CA TYR A 6 8.80 -13.33 10.04
C TYR A 6 7.46 -13.69 9.41
N TYR A 7 6.94 -12.81 8.54
CA TYR A 7 5.75 -13.11 7.73
C TYR A 7 5.90 -14.40 6.92
N LEU A 8 7.01 -14.53 6.18
CA LEU A 8 7.28 -15.68 5.32
C LEU A 8 7.28 -16.98 6.13
N TYR A 9 7.93 -16.97 7.29
CA TYR A 9 8.01 -18.16 8.13
C TYR A 9 6.64 -18.56 8.68
N GLN A 10 5.84 -17.60 9.14
CA GLN A 10 4.47 -17.85 9.55
C GLN A 10 3.62 -18.40 8.40
N SER A 11 3.76 -17.84 7.20
CA SER A 11 3.04 -18.28 5.99
C SER A 11 3.39 -19.73 5.62
N ILE A 12 4.69 -20.07 5.57
CA ILE A 12 5.17 -21.43 5.29
C ILE A 12 4.69 -22.41 6.35
N GLY A 13 4.81 -22.06 7.64
CA GLY A 13 4.38 -22.92 8.74
C GLY A 13 2.89 -23.23 8.70
N ASN A 14 2.07 -22.21 8.46
CA ASN A 14 0.62 -22.37 8.27
C ASN A 14 0.30 -23.27 7.08
N ARG A 15 1.04 -23.16 5.97
CA ARG A 15 0.85 -23.98 4.77
C ARG A 15 1.21 -25.43 5.02
N ILE A 16 2.36 -25.72 5.63
CA ILE A 16 2.77 -27.08 6.02
C ILE A 16 1.71 -27.73 6.91
N ARG A 17 1.24 -26.98 7.93
CA ARG A 17 0.17 -27.43 8.84
C ARG A 17 -1.13 -27.72 8.08
N PHE A 18 -1.51 -26.85 7.16
CA PHE A 18 -2.71 -27.01 6.34
C PHE A 18 -2.63 -28.28 5.50
N TYR A 19 -1.52 -28.51 4.78
CA TYR A 19 -1.35 -29.71 3.97
C TYR A 19 -1.36 -30.98 4.80
N ARG A 20 -0.65 -31.02 5.93
CA ARG A 20 -0.69 -32.18 6.82
C ARG A 20 -2.10 -32.48 7.33
N LYS A 21 -2.80 -31.46 7.85
CA LYS A 21 -4.11 -31.67 8.49
C LYS A 21 -5.25 -31.91 7.51
N ASN A 22 -5.29 -31.16 6.41
CA ASN A 22 -6.48 -31.08 5.55
C ASN A 22 -6.30 -31.81 4.21
N VAL A 23 -5.07 -31.98 3.73
CA VAL A 23 -4.81 -32.68 2.46
C VAL A 23 -4.40 -34.13 2.72
N ILE A 24 -3.48 -34.34 3.65
CA ILE A 24 -3.03 -35.70 4.02
C ILE A 24 -3.93 -36.30 5.11
N GLY A 25 -4.47 -35.48 6.01
CA GLY A 25 -5.36 -35.95 7.07
C GLY A 25 -4.65 -36.59 8.27
N GLN A 26 -3.38 -36.27 8.51
CA GLN A 26 -2.56 -36.95 9.53
C GLN A 26 -2.33 -36.11 10.79
N ALA A 27 -2.27 -36.80 11.94
CA ALA A 27 -1.71 -36.23 13.16
C ALA A 27 -0.19 -36.04 13.00
N GLN A 28 0.43 -35.24 13.88
CA GLN A 28 1.87 -34.99 13.80
C GLN A 28 2.71 -36.28 13.93
N ALA A 29 2.29 -37.21 14.80
CA ALA A 29 3.03 -38.46 15.01
C ALA A 29 3.08 -39.31 13.74
N ASP A 30 1.93 -39.54 13.10
CA ASP A 30 1.84 -40.34 11.87
C ASP A 30 2.61 -39.69 10.71
N PHE A 31 2.51 -38.35 10.62
CA PHE A 31 3.24 -37.60 9.60
C PHE A 31 4.75 -37.70 9.79
N ILE A 32 5.24 -37.72 11.03
CA ILE A 32 6.67 -37.90 11.33
C ILE A 32 7.15 -39.30 10.93
N GLU A 33 6.37 -40.35 11.21
CA GLU A 33 6.72 -41.70 10.76
C GLU A 33 6.75 -41.80 9.24
N MET A 34 5.82 -41.14 8.55
CA MET A 34 5.85 -41.04 7.09
C MET A 34 7.10 -40.29 6.58
N LEU A 35 7.46 -39.15 7.20
CA LEU A 35 8.67 -38.40 6.86
C LEU A 35 9.95 -39.23 7.06
N LYS A 36 10.02 -40.03 8.13
CA LYS A 36 11.13 -40.97 8.35
C LYS A 36 11.23 -42.01 7.24
N GLY A 37 10.09 -42.57 6.81
CA GLY A 37 10.02 -43.51 5.69
C GLY A 37 10.53 -42.91 4.37
N GLU A 38 10.41 -41.60 4.19
CA GLU A 38 10.93 -40.84 3.04
C GLU A 38 12.37 -40.32 3.25
N GLY A 39 13.03 -40.69 4.36
CA GLY A 39 14.43 -40.35 4.63
C GLY A 39 14.66 -39.02 5.35
N LEU A 40 13.61 -38.33 5.83
CA LEU A 40 13.74 -37.11 6.64
C LEU A 40 13.47 -37.41 8.12
N PHE A 41 14.53 -37.44 8.91
CA PHE A 41 14.45 -37.57 10.36
C PHE A 41 14.09 -36.22 10.99
N MET A 42 12.85 -36.12 11.46
CA MET A 42 12.33 -34.94 12.17
C MET A 42 11.58 -35.38 13.43
N ASP A 43 11.82 -34.72 14.56
CA ASP A 43 11.06 -34.97 15.78
C ASP A 43 9.78 -34.09 15.87
N ARG A 44 8.93 -34.40 16.84
CA ARG A 44 7.67 -33.67 17.05
C ARG A 44 7.88 -32.21 17.40
N GLN A 45 8.93 -31.90 18.15
CA GLN A 45 9.22 -30.53 18.55
C GLN A 45 9.62 -29.68 17.34
N ARG A 46 10.48 -30.21 16.46
CA ARG A 46 10.92 -29.53 15.24
C ARG A 46 9.77 -29.34 14.26
N LEU A 47 8.93 -30.36 14.04
CA LEU A 47 7.75 -30.20 13.20
C LEU A 47 6.80 -29.14 13.77
N SER A 48 6.56 -29.18 15.08
CA SER A 48 5.71 -28.18 15.76
C SER A 48 6.27 -26.77 15.59
N LEU A 49 7.59 -26.56 15.73
CA LEU A 49 8.22 -25.26 15.53
C LEU A 49 8.05 -24.78 14.09
N ILE A 50 8.32 -25.63 13.10
CA ILE A 50 8.13 -25.33 11.67
C ILE A 50 6.68 -24.91 11.40
N GLU A 51 5.71 -25.70 11.87
CA GLU A 51 4.29 -25.41 11.70
C GLU A 51 3.83 -24.12 12.39
N ASN A 52 4.59 -23.60 13.34
CA ASN A 52 4.35 -22.32 14.02
C ASN A 52 5.24 -21.19 13.48
N GLY A 53 5.96 -21.40 12.36
CA GLY A 53 6.84 -20.41 11.76
C GLY A 53 8.06 -20.05 12.61
N ARG A 54 8.52 -20.96 13.49
CA ARG A 54 9.65 -20.74 14.39
C ARG A 54 10.86 -21.56 13.95
N ASN A 55 12.01 -20.91 13.83
CA ASN A 55 13.31 -21.55 13.70
C ASN A 55 13.87 -21.95 15.08
N ILE A 56 15.01 -22.67 15.09
CA ILE A 56 15.74 -22.98 16.32
C ILE A 56 17.07 -22.23 16.22
N GLU A 57 17.17 -21.12 16.94
CA GLU A 57 18.40 -20.34 17.03
C GLU A 57 19.57 -21.26 17.48
N GLY A 58 20.67 -21.21 16.74
CA GLY A 58 21.88 -22.00 17.00
C GLY A 58 21.97 -23.40 16.37
N LYS A 59 20.87 -24.03 15.92
CA LYS A 59 20.90 -25.33 15.21
C LYS A 59 20.61 -25.22 13.72
N ASN A 60 19.53 -24.53 13.37
CA ASN A 60 19.23 -24.14 11.99
C ASN A 60 18.72 -22.70 12.06
N PRO A 61 19.53 -21.71 11.65
CA PRO A 61 19.13 -20.31 11.69
C PRO A 61 17.95 -20.02 10.76
N TYR A 62 17.63 -20.93 9.84
CA TYR A 62 16.52 -20.80 8.91
C TYR A 62 15.36 -21.76 9.26
N LEU A 63 14.17 -21.45 8.76
CA LEU A 63 12.97 -22.27 9.03
C LEU A 63 13.12 -23.68 8.44
N LEU A 64 13.49 -23.77 7.17
CA LEU A 64 13.64 -25.01 6.42
C LEU A 64 15.05 -25.15 5.83
N SER A 65 15.54 -26.38 5.72
CA SER A 65 16.66 -26.72 4.85
C SER A 65 16.18 -27.06 3.43
N GLU A 66 17.10 -27.07 2.47
CA GLU A 66 16.78 -27.42 1.08
C GLU A 66 16.18 -28.83 0.95
N THR A 67 16.76 -29.81 1.65
CA THR A 67 16.22 -31.18 1.71
C THR A 67 14.80 -31.23 2.26
N GLN A 68 14.45 -30.36 3.23
CA GLN A 68 13.09 -30.28 3.75
C GLN A 68 12.13 -29.66 2.73
N ILE A 69 12.58 -28.64 1.99
CA ILE A 69 11.81 -28.00 0.92
C ILE A 69 11.51 -29.03 -0.17
N ASP A 70 12.51 -29.77 -0.65
CA ASP A 70 12.36 -30.78 -1.69
C ASP A 70 11.41 -31.90 -1.26
N LEU A 71 11.55 -32.37 -0.02
CA LEU A 71 10.67 -33.43 0.47
C LEU A 71 9.22 -32.95 0.63
N PHE A 72 8.98 -31.76 1.16
CA PHE A 72 7.62 -31.23 1.27
C PHE A 72 6.97 -31.01 -0.10
N GLN A 73 7.74 -30.55 -1.10
CA GLN A 73 7.24 -30.46 -2.48
C GLN A 73 6.81 -31.83 -3.02
N LYS A 74 7.65 -32.86 -2.82
CA LYS A 74 7.38 -34.23 -3.26
C LYS A 74 6.12 -34.80 -2.60
N ILE A 75 6.01 -34.68 -1.27
CA ILE A 75 4.90 -35.23 -0.49
C ILE A 75 3.59 -34.53 -0.84
N TYR A 76 3.60 -33.19 -0.90
CA TYR A 76 2.41 -32.39 -1.16
C TYR A 76 2.06 -32.28 -2.64
N LYS A 77 2.96 -32.71 -3.54
CA LYS A 77 2.85 -32.56 -4.99
C LYS A 77 2.60 -31.11 -5.40
N ILE A 78 3.37 -30.19 -4.82
CA ILE A 78 3.31 -28.75 -5.10
C ILE A 78 4.67 -28.23 -5.53
N SER A 79 4.68 -27.13 -6.28
CA SER A 79 5.91 -26.45 -6.66
C SER A 79 6.58 -25.79 -5.45
N ARG A 80 7.89 -25.53 -5.58
CA ARG A 80 8.67 -24.71 -4.64
C ARG A 80 7.99 -23.39 -4.32
N THR A 81 7.65 -22.63 -5.36
CA THR A 81 7.02 -21.32 -5.23
C THR A 81 5.70 -21.40 -4.48
N LYS A 82 4.88 -22.42 -4.74
CA LYS A 82 3.63 -22.64 -4.01
C LYS A 82 3.86 -23.01 -2.54
N LEU A 83 4.88 -23.80 -2.24
CA LEU A 83 5.25 -24.10 -0.85
C LEU A 83 5.70 -22.83 -0.10
N LEU A 84 6.56 -22.01 -0.71
CA LEU A 84 7.16 -20.86 -0.06
C LEU A 84 6.20 -19.66 0.02
N PHE A 85 5.56 -19.29 -1.09
CA PHE A 85 4.78 -18.06 -1.22
C PHE A 85 3.29 -18.28 -1.45
N GLY A 86 2.87 -19.53 -1.69
CA GLY A 86 1.46 -19.86 -1.96
C GLY A 86 1.07 -19.76 -3.42
N GLU A 87 -0.23 -19.85 -3.65
CA GLU A 87 -0.81 -19.72 -4.98
C GLU A 87 -0.65 -18.32 -5.57
N TYR A 88 -0.95 -18.17 -6.86
CA TYR A 88 -0.92 -16.87 -7.54
C TYR A 88 -1.70 -15.78 -6.80
N GLU A 89 -2.92 -16.06 -6.35
CA GLU A 89 -3.73 -15.11 -5.58
C GLU A 89 -3.12 -14.73 -4.22
N GLU A 90 -2.46 -15.68 -3.54
CA GLU A 90 -1.77 -15.40 -2.29
C GLU A 90 -0.57 -14.48 -2.52
N ARG A 91 0.14 -14.66 -3.64
CA ARG A 91 1.27 -13.82 -4.05
C ARG A 91 0.83 -12.43 -4.46
N MET A 92 -0.27 -12.29 -5.18
CA MET A 92 -0.87 -10.98 -5.48
C MET A 92 -1.26 -10.24 -4.20
N ARG A 93 -1.89 -10.93 -3.26
CA ARG A 93 -2.22 -10.37 -1.94
C ARG A 93 -0.95 -9.92 -1.20
N LEU A 94 0.10 -10.74 -1.20
CA LEU A 94 1.37 -10.41 -0.56
C LEU A 94 2.00 -9.14 -1.17
N ILE A 95 2.00 -9.00 -2.50
CA ILE A 95 2.49 -7.78 -3.16
C ILE A 95 1.69 -6.57 -2.69
N LYS A 96 0.36 -6.63 -2.67
CA LYS A 96 -0.47 -5.52 -2.15
C LYS A 96 -0.12 -5.16 -0.71
N LEU A 97 0.11 -6.16 0.14
CA LEU A 97 0.52 -5.95 1.53
C LEU A 97 1.90 -5.30 1.63
N ILE A 98 2.87 -5.72 0.82
CA ILE A 98 4.21 -5.11 0.75
C ILE A 98 4.11 -3.64 0.30
N LEU A 99 3.37 -3.35 -0.77
CA LEU A 99 3.16 -1.98 -1.24
C LEU A 99 2.45 -1.12 -0.20
N LEU A 100 1.50 -1.69 0.53
CA LEU A 100 0.82 -0.99 1.62
C LEU A 100 1.77 -0.74 2.81
N SER A 101 2.59 -1.71 3.20
CA SER A 101 3.62 -1.53 4.22
C SER A 101 4.67 -0.48 3.81
N LEU A 102 5.06 -0.45 2.54
CA LEU A 102 5.95 0.57 1.97
C LEU A 102 5.33 1.97 2.04
N LEU A 103 4.06 2.11 1.64
CA LEU A 103 3.34 3.38 1.72
C LEU A 103 3.23 3.86 3.18
N MET A 104 2.88 2.94 4.09
CA MET A 104 2.75 3.25 5.49
C MET A 104 4.10 3.54 6.16
N ASN A 105 5.21 2.99 5.65
CA ASN A 105 6.58 3.20 6.13
C ASN A 105 6.71 3.31 7.67
N GLY A 106 6.04 2.45 8.44
CA GLY A 106 6.09 2.45 9.91
C GLY A 106 5.39 3.61 10.63
N VAL A 107 4.45 4.30 9.99
CA VAL A 107 3.63 5.34 10.63
C VAL A 107 2.92 4.77 11.86
N SER A 108 3.02 5.49 12.97
CA SER A 108 2.42 5.12 14.25
C SER A 108 1.60 6.27 14.84
N ASN A 109 0.65 5.90 15.69
CA ASN A 109 -0.13 6.84 16.47
C ASN A 109 0.75 7.39 17.59
N THR A 110 1.05 8.68 17.51
CA THR A 110 1.94 9.39 18.46
C THR A 110 1.44 9.41 19.91
N LYS A 111 0.15 9.12 20.17
CA LYS A 111 -0.42 9.06 21.52
C LYS A 111 -0.34 7.67 22.13
N THR A 112 -0.49 6.63 21.33
CA THR A 112 -0.53 5.24 21.82
C THR A 112 0.75 4.46 21.53
N ASN A 113 1.67 5.03 20.73
CA ASN A 113 2.85 4.35 20.16
C ASN A 113 2.50 3.04 19.42
N GLN A 114 1.25 2.89 18.99
CA GLN A 114 0.80 1.75 18.20
C GLN A 114 0.89 2.10 16.72
N GLN A 115 1.38 1.18 15.90
CA GLN A 115 1.39 1.38 14.45
C GLN A 115 -0.03 1.50 13.91
N TRP A 116 -0.22 2.41 12.95
CA TRP A 116 -1.52 2.50 12.29
C TRP A 116 -1.74 1.27 11.42
N HIS A 117 -2.94 0.72 11.50
CA HIS A 117 -3.36 -0.42 10.70
C HIS A 117 -4.28 0.11 9.59
N PRO A 118 -3.86 0.06 8.31
CA PRO A 118 -4.66 0.51 7.17
C PRO A 118 -5.75 -0.52 6.82
N PHE A 119 -6.51 -0.96 7.82
CA PHE A 119 -7.61 -1.92 7.72
C PHE A 119 -8.75 -1.44 8.63
N PHE A 120 -9.98 -1.81 8.28
CA PHE A 120 -11.09 -1.64 9.21
C PHE A 120 -10.87 -2.47 10.48
N VAL A 121 -11.39 -1.99 11.60
CA VAL A 121 -11.31 -2.67 12.90
C VAL A 121 -12.09 -3.99 12.81
N ASP A 122 -11.56 -5.06 13.42
CA ASP A 122 -12.31 -6.32 13.53
C ASP A 122 -13.42 -6.13 14.58
N PRO A 123 -14.71 -6.32 14.26
CA PRO A 123 -15.80 -6.16 15.23
C PRO A 123 -15.68 -7.09 16.44
N ILE A 124 -14.94 -8.20 16.32
CA ILE A 124 -14.67 -9.11 17.44
C ILE A 124 -13.68 -8.49 18.45
N GLU A 125 -12.77 -7.63 17.99
CA GLU A 125 -11.78 -6.97 18.84
C GLU A 125 -12.36 -5.77 19.57
N ASP A 126 -13.06 -4.89 18.85
CA ASP A 126 -13.72 -3.72 19.42
C ASP A 126 -14.96 -3.36 18.59
N GLU A 127 -16.13 -3.80 19.06
CA GLU A 127 -17.42 -3.58 18.40
C GLU A 127 -17.79 -2.08 18.34
N SER A 128 -17.45 -1.32 19.39
CA SER A 128 -17.80 0.10 19.48
C SER A 128 -16.95 0.92 18.52
N GLU A 129 -15.64 0.67 18.51
CA GLU A 129 -14.71 1.34 17.60
C GLU A 129 -14.95 0.94 16.14
N PHE A 130 -15.31 -0.32 15.88
CA PHE A 130 -15.75 -0.77 14.56
C PHE A 130 -16.94 0.04 14.04
N ILE A 131 -17.99 0.22 14.83
CA ILE A 131 -19.16 1.01 14.41
C ILE A 131 -18.77 2.47 14.21
N ARG A 132 -18.00 3.06 15.15
CA ARG A 132 -17.57 4.45 15.10
C ARG A 132 -16.78 4.76 13.83
N THR A 133 -15.82 3.90 13.49
CA THR A 133 -14.97 4.08 12.31
C THR A 133 -15.73 3.76 11.03
N SER A 134 -16.57 2.74 11.03
CA SER A 134 -17.34 2.35 9.85
C SER A 134 -18.37 3.41 9.47
N MET A 135 -19.13 3.98 10.41
CA MET A 135 -20.17 4.97 10.10
C MET A 135 -19.64 6.22 9.38
N LEU A 136 -18.38 6.59 9.62
CA LEU A 136 -17.72 7.70 8.93
C LEU A 136 -17.40 7.37 7.47
N ASN A 137 -17.28 6.09 7.14
CA ASN A 137 -16.73 5.56 5.89
C ASN A 137 -17.76 4.77 5.04
N LEU A 138 -19.01 4.68 5.49
CA LEU A 138 -20.12 4.13 4.72
C LEU A 138 -20.57 5.12 3.64
N THR A 139 -20.63 4.68 2.39
CA THR A 139 -21.25 5.47 1.30
C THR A 139 -22.76 5.23 1.22
N ASN A 140 -23.26 4.10 1.72
CA ASN A 140 -24.69 3.81 1.88
C ASN A 140 -25.30 4.68 3.01
N GLN A 141 -26.07 5.70 2.62
CA GLN A 141 -26.65 6.67 3.55
C GLN A 141 -27.62 6.05 4.55
N SER A 142 -28.47 5.11 4.12
CA SER A 142 -29.42 4.45 5.01
C SER A 142 -28.70 3.64 6.10
N LEU A 143 -27.66 2.88 5.71
CA LEU A 143 -26.87 2.12 6.66
C LEU A 143 -26.07 3.05 7.60
N LYS A 144 -25.60 4.18 7.09
CA LYS A 144 -24.90 5.22 7.86
C LYS A 144 -25.78 5.87 8.92
N GLU A 145 -27.01 6.25 8.56
CA GLU A 145 -27.98 6.83 9.49
C GLU A 145 -28.33 5.86 10.62
N GLU A 146 -28.51 4.58 10.28
CA GLU A 146 -28.79 3.53 11.24
C GLU A 146 -27.60 3.28 12.19
N ALA A 147 -26.39 3.17 11.63
CA ALA A 147 -25.15 3.04 12.41
C ALA A 147 -24.96 4.23 13.36
N THR A 148 -25.20 5.44 12.89
CA THR A 148 -25.13 6.67 13.70
C THR A 148 -26.13 6.65 14.84
N THR A 149 -27.37 6.22 14.57
CA THR A 149 -28.43 6.10 15.58
C THR A 149 -28.06 5.07 16.65
N VAL A 150 -27.51 3.91 16.25
CA VAL A 150 -27.09 2.87 17.19
C VAL A 150 -25.91 3.33 18.04
N PHE A 151 -24.93 3.99 17.43
CA PHE A 151 -23.73 4.49 18.10
C PHE A 151 -24.06 5.59 19.12
N ILE A 152 -24.77 6.64 18.72
CA ILE A 152 -25.16 7.75 19.61
C ILE A 152 -26.18 7.27 20.66
N GLY A 153 -27.16 6.46 20.25
CA GLY A 153 -28.22 5.97 21.12
C GLY A 153 -27.80 4.86 22.09
N HIS A 154 -26.55 4.37 22.01
CA HIS A 154 -26.04 3.26 22.83
C HIS A 154 -26.96 2.03 22.84
N ASN A 155 -27.64 1.76 21.72
CA ASN A 155 -28.70 0.76 21.65
C ASN A 155 -28.15 -0.66 21.47
N ARG A 156 -27.72 -1.28 22.58
CA ARG A 156 -27.13 -2.62 22.63
C ARG A 156 -27.97 -3.72 21.98
N ALA A 157 -29.31 -3.58 21.99
CA ALA A 157 -30.21 -4.58 21.40
C ALA A 157 -30.10 -4.63 19.86
N LYS A 158 -29.76 -3.49 19.23
CA LYS A 158 -29.60 -3.39 17.77
C LYS A 158 -28.15 -3.54 17.30
N THR A 159 -27.18 -3.44 18.21
CA THR A 159 -25.74 -3.46 17.89
C THR A 159 -25.33 -4.68 17.06
N LYS A 160 -25.75 -5.88 17.46
CA LYS A 160 -25.39 -7.10 16.71
C LYS A 160 -25.88 -7.11 15.26
N ASN A 161 -27.10 -6.61 15.02
CA ASN A 161 -27.67 -6.57 13.67
C ASN A 161 -26.94 -5.53 12.81
N ILE A 162 -26.70 -4.33 13.34
CA ILE A 162 -25.99 -3.30 12.57
C ILE A 162 -24.54 -3.71 12.29
N VAL A 163 -23.86 -4.38 13.23
CA VAL A 163 -22.50 -4.90 13.04
C VAL A 163 -22.46 -5.91 11.91
N ALA A 164 -23.41 -6.85 11.85
CA ALA A 164 -23.50 -7.82 10.77
C ALA A 164 -23.71 -7.12 9.42
N ARG A 165 -24.65 -6.18 9.32
CA ARG A 165 -24.94 -5.46 8.07
C ARG A 165 -23.79 -4.58 7.59
N ILE A 166 -23.09 -3.90 8.50
CA ILE A 166 -21.87 -3.16 8.18
C ILE A 166 -20.80 -4.15 7.70
N SER A 167 -20.64 -5.28 8.38
CA SER A 167 -19.65 -6.29 8.02
C SER A 167 -19.90 -6.87 6.63
N ASP A 168 -21.15 -7.16 6.28
CA ASP A 168 -21.53 -7.65 4.95
C ASP A 168 -21.21 -6.61 3.87
N TYR A 169 -21.60 -5.35 4.11
CA TYR A 169 -21.30 -4.24 3.21
C TYR A 169 -19.79 -4.04 3.01
N LEU A 170 -19.00 -4.03 4.08
CA LEU A 170 -17.55 -3.81 3.97
C LEU A 170 -16.84 -5.00 3.32
N HIS A 171 -17.33 -6.24 3.50
CA HIS A 171 -16.79 -7.41 2.78
C HIS A 171 -17.05 -7.31 1.29
N GLU A 172 -18.21 -6.79 0.89
CA GLU A 172 -18.58 -6.63 -0.51
C GLU A 172 -17.81 -5.48 -1.17
N GLU A 173 -17.81 -4.31 -0.55
CA GLU A 173 -17.23 -3.09 -1.13
C GLU A 173 -15.71 -3.03 -0.99
N TYR A 174 -15.16 -3.50 0.13
CA TYR A 174 -13.74 -3.37 0.46
C TYR A 174 -13.10 -4.71 0.87
N PRO A 175 -13.22 -5.78 0.07
CA PRO A 175 -12.83 -7.15 0.44
C PRO A 175 -11.36 -7.31 0.81
N PHE A 176 -10.47 -6.45 0.32
CA PHE A 176 -9.06 -6.48 0.72
C PHE A 176 -8.83 -5.84 2.10
N PHE A 177 -9.51 -4.73 2.39
CA PHE A 177 -9.30 -3.89 3.58
C PHE A 177 -10.22 -4.25 4.75
N PHE A 178 -11.28 -5.02 4.51
CA PHE A 178 -12.06 -5.71 5.52
C PHE A 178 -11.88 -7.22 5.38
N ASN A 179 -10.68 -7.68 5.75
CA ASN A 179 -10.33 -9.09 5.73
C ASN A 179 -9.38 -9.42 6.88
N LYS A 180 -9.80 -10.33 7.75
CA LYS A 180 -9.05 -10.72 8.95
C LYS A 180 -7.68 -11.32 8.61
N THR A 181 -7.58 -12.08 7.52
CA THR A 181 -6.32 -12.67 7.08
C THR A 181 -5.36 -11.59 6.60
N ASN A 182 -5.83 -10.67 5.76
CA ASN A 182 -4.99 -9.59 5.23
C ASN A 182 -4.52 -8.66 6.35
N ARG A 183 -5.41 -8.32 7.31
CA ARG A 183 -5.06 -7.49 8.46
C ARG A 183 -3.99 -8.14 9.34
N ARG A 184 -4.14 -9.43 9.65
CA ARG A 184 -3.14 -10.20 10.39
C ARG A 184 -1.82 -10.29 9.63
N ASP A 185 -1.89 -10.58 8.33
CA ASP A 185 -0.70 -10.73 7.49
C ASP A 185 0.04 -9.39 7.34
N TYR A 186 -0.68 -8.26 7.27
CA TYR A 186 -0.09 -6.92 7.36
C TYR A 186 0.61 -6.69 8.70
N GLN A 187 -0.01 -7.06 9.82
CA GLN A 187 0.61 -6.92 11.15
C GLN A 187 1.93 -7.69 11.27
N LEU A 188 2.08 -8.81 10.55
CA LEU A 188 3.33 -9.57 10.50
C LEU A 188 4.40 -8.87 9.64
N LEU A 189 4.00 -8.08 8.64
CA LEU A 189 4.88 -7.34 7.72
C LEU A 189 5.24 -5.94 8.23
N ALA A 190 4.42 -5.39 9.13
CA ALA A 190 4.50 -4.00 9.55
C ALA A 190 5.92 -3.61 9.99
N SER A 191 6.37 -2.46 9.49
CA SER A 191 7.77 -2.03 9.54
C SER A 191 7.98 -0.93 10.55
N GLU A 192 9.21 -0.77 11.04
CA GLU A 192 9.64 0.52 11.61
C GLU A 192 9.87 1.55 10.48
N TYR A 193 9.85 2.84 10.83
CA TYR A 193 10.14 3.91 9.87
C TYR A 193 11.56 3.80 9.35
N GLU A 194 11.69 3.94 8.03
CA GLU A 194 12.98 3.98 7.35
C GLU A 194 13.06 5.12 6.36
N GLN A 195 14.11 5.91 6.48
CA GLN A 195 14.36 7.04 5.61
C GLN A 195 14.65 6.60 4.16
N GLU A 196 15.28 5.44 3.96
CA GLU A 196 15.61 4.92 2.63
C GLU A 196 14.35 4.57 1.81
N PHE A 197 13.23 4.26 2.48
CA PHE A 197 11.94 4.03 1.82
C PHE A 197 11.22 5.30 1.40
N GLU A 198 11.66 6.49 1.81
CA GLU A 198 10.95 7.72 1.46
C GLU A 198 10.81 7.87 -0.05
N LYS A 199 11.85 7.56 -0.83
CA LYS A 199 11.77 7.69 -2.29
C LYS A 199 10.69 6.78 -2.90
N SER A 200 10.76 5.47 -2.64
CA SER A 200 9.81 4.50 -3.20
C SER A 200 8.41 4.67 -2.63
N SER A 201 8.28 4.99 -1.33
CA SER A 201 7.00 5.27 -0.67
C SER A 201 6.30 6.50 -1.28
N ASN A 202 7.01 7.60 -1.49
CA ASN A 202 6.47 8.82 -2.08
C ASN A 202 6.15 8.67 -3.57
N LEU A 203 6.96 7.93 -4.34
CA LEU A 203 6.64 7.60 -5.73
C LEU A 203 5.37 6.75 -5.81
N PHE A 204 5.21 5.75 -4.93
CA PHE A 204 3.99 4.94 -4.88
C PHE A 204 2.77 5.76 -4.44
N LEU A 205 2.91 6.66 -3.45
CA LEU A 205 1.87 7.62 -3.08
C LEU A 205 1.45 8.48 -4.27
N LYS A 206 2.40 8.99 -5.06
CA LYS A 206 2.11 9.82 -6.23
C LYS A 206 1.27 9.09 -7.27
N LEU A 207 1.41 7.77 -7.43
CA LEU A 207 0.54 6.97 -8.32
C LEU A 207 -0.95 7.03 -7.91
N LEU A 208 -1.24 7.21 -6.62
CA LEU A 208 -2.61 7.32 -6.12
C LEU A 208 -3.29 8.62 -6.59
N PHE A 209 -2.51 9.67 -6.92
CA PHE A 209 -3.05 10.96 -7.36
C PHE A 209 -3.72 10.91 -8.74
N GLY A 210 -3.64 9.80 -9.47
CA GLY A 210 -4.47 9.60 -10.65
C GLY A 210 -5.97 9.67 -10.34
N ASN A 211 -6.37 9.39 -9.10
CA ASN A 211 -7.72 9.62 -8.62
C ASN A 211 -7.87 11.09 -8.14
N LEU A 212 -8.66 11.88 -8.87
CA LEU A 212 -8.82 13.31 -8.57
C LEU A 212 -9.42 13.57 -7.19
N ASP A 213 -10.48 12.85 -6.80
CA ASP A 213 -11.14 13.04 -5.51
C ASP A 213 -10.16 12.80 -4.35
N TYR A 214 -9.37 11.73 -4.46
CA TYR A 214 -8.31 11.42 -3.49
C TYR A 214 -7.19 12.46 -3.51
N SER A 215 -6.75 12.92 -4.69
CA SER A 215 -5.71 13.95 -4.80
C SER A 215 -6.14 15.25 -4.14
N MET A 216 -7.36 15.72 -4.41
CA MET A 216 -7.92 16.91 -3.77
C MET A 216 -7.95 16.78 -2.25
N ASP A 217 -8.49 15.67 -1.74
CA ASP A 217 -8.60 15.41 -0.31
C ASP A 217 -7.24 15.31 0.39
N PHE A 218 -6.28 14.62 -0.23
CA PHE A 218 -4.91 14.49 0.29
C PHE A 218 -4.24 15.87 0.41
N PHE A 219 -4.30 16.69 -0.64
CA PHE A 219 -3.64 18.00 -0.62
C PHE A 219 -4.35 19.01 0.27
N ASP A 220 -5.67 19.01 0.34
CA ASP A 220 -6.40 19.82 1.34
C ASP A 220 -5.92 19.48 2.75
N SER A 221 -5.71 18.19 3.04
CA SER A 221 -5.21 17.71 4.32
C SER A 221 -3.74 18.10 4.56
N LEU A 222 -2.88 17.95 3.55
CA LEU A 222 -1.46 18.34 3.61
C LEU A 222 -1.31 19.84 3.89
N LEU A 223 -2.07 20.67 3.18
CA LEU A 223 -2.02 22.13 3.31
C LEU A 223 -2.57 22.57 4.67
N ASN A 224 -3.66 21.98 5.15
CA ASN A 224 -4.21 22.29 6.47
C ASN A 224 -3.24 21.92 7.60
N LEU A 225 -2.63 20.72 7.55
CA LEU A 225 -1.67 20.28 8.56
C LEU A 225 -0.45 21.20 8.59
N SER A 226 0.06 21.53 7.42
CA SER A 226 1.26 22.34 7.30
C SER A 226 1.03 23.81 7.70
N GLN A 227 -0.19 24.36 7.56
CA GLN A 227 -0.58 25.64 8.17
C GLN A 227 -0.60 25.59 9.70
N GLN A 228 -1.04 24.49 10.30
CA GLN A 228 -1.12 24.36 11.76
C GLN A 228 0.25 24.22 12.44
N LEU A 229 1.26 23.72 11.71
CA LEU A 229 2.60 23.46 12.23
C LEU A 229 3.62 24.55 11.91
N ASP A 230 3.23 25.66 11.26
CA ASP A 230 4.15 26.65 10.65
C ASP A 230 5.15 26.02 9.64
N GLU A 231 4.86 24.81 9.17
CA GLU A 231 5.65 24.02 8.21
C GLU A 231 5.05 24.06 6.79
N TYR A 232 4.09 24.97 6.54
CA TYR A 232 3.33 25.12 5.28
C TYR A 232 4.19 25.06 4.03
N LYS A 233 5.43 25.53 4.16
CA LYS A 233 6.41 25.64 3.08
C LYS A 233 7.22 24.36 2.85
N GLN A 234 7.41 23.53 3.87
CA GLN A 234 8.31 22.39 3.80
C GLN A 234 7.60 21.13 3.28
N ALA A 235 6.41 20.80 3.79
CA ALA A 235 5.79 19.51 3.49
C ALA A 235 5.49 19.27 1.98
N PRO A 236 4.93 20.22 1.22
CA PRO A 236 4.77 20.06 -0.23
C PRO A 236 6.11 19.96 -0.97
N THR A 237 7.11 20.73 -0.54
CA THR A 237 8.47 20.68 -1.12
C THR A 237 9.13 19.32 -0.87
N GLN A 238 9.02 18.77 0.35
CA GLN A 238 9.55 17.44 0.67
C GLN A 238 8.85 16.35 -0.16
N LEU A 239 7.52 16.39 -0.29
CA LEU A 239 6.77 15.46 -1.14
C LEU A 239 7.21 15.53 -2.59
N LEU A 240 7.45 16.74 -3.14
CA LEU A 240 8.00 16.87 -4.50
C LEU A 240 9.35 16.15 -4.62
N LEU A 241 10.24 16.34 -3.63
CA LEU A 241 11.56 15.73 -3.56
C LEU A 241 11.55 14.24 -3.15
N ASN A 242 10.37 13.64 -3.00
CA ASN A 242 10.18 12.26 -2.51
C ASN A 242 10.78 12.02 -1.11
N ARG A 243 10.62 12.99 -0.21
CA ARG A 243 11.09 12.97 1.16
C ARG A 243 9.94 13.07 2.14
N GLY A 244 10.13 12.57 3.35
CA GLY A 244 9.14 12.53 4.40
C GLY A 244 8.24 11.29 4.37
N GLN A 245 7.51 11.11 5.46
CA GLN A 245 6.60 10.00 5.72
C GLN A 245 5.16 10.52 5.72
N TYR A 246 4.35 10.06 4.77
CA TYR A 246 2.96 10.54 4.60
C TYR A 246 1.92 9.42 4.70
N GLY A 247 2.26 8.28 5.30
CA GLY A 247 1.37 7.12 5.34
C GLY A 247 0.07 7.39 6.10
N ASP A 248 0.10 8.09 7.23
CA ASP A 248 -1.10 8.52 7.98
C ASP A 248 -1.99 9.45 7.16
N LEU A 249 -1.39 10.46 6.53
CA LEU A 249 -2.08 11.42 5.69
C LEU A 249 -2.69 10.73 4.46
N ALA A 250 -1.96 9.79 3.87
CA ALA A 250 -2.38 9.03 2.70
C ALA A 250 -3.63 8.17 2.99
N ILE A 251 -3.73 7.57 4.18
CA ILE A 251 -4.89 6.75 4.55
C ILE A 251 -6.01 7.58 5.22
N GLY A 252 -5.69 8.75 5.76
CA GLY A 252 -6.62 9.62 6.47
C GLY A 252 -7.33 8.95 7.65
N TRP A 253 -6.64 8.05 8.37
CA TRP A 253 -7.25 7.08 9.30
C TRP A 253 -8.15 7.74 10.36
N LEU A 254 -9.28 7.09 10.67
CA LEU A 254 -10.38 7.50 11.59
C LEU A 254 -11.24 8.69 11.16
N GLU A 255 -11.04 9.20 9.96
CA GLU A 255 -11.89 10.24 9.37
C GLU A 255 -12.60 9.71 8.10
N ILE A 256 -13.45 10.53 7.48
CA ILE A 256 -14.36 10.19 6.35
C ILE A 256 -13.61 9.77 5.06
N ARG A 257 -12.27 9.74 5.09
CA ARG A 257 -11.37 9.73 3.92
C ARG A 257 -10.87 8.33 3.51
N PHE A 258 -10.97 7.33 4.38
CA PHE A 258 -10.41 6.00 4.11
C PHE A 258 -10.98 5.32 2.84
N PRO A 259 -12.28 5.44 2.51
CA PRO A 259 -12.84 5.00 1.23
C PRO A 259 -12.17 5.61 -0.01
N LEU A 260 -11.78 6.89 0.03
CA LEU A 260 -11.10 7.54 -1.08
C LEU A 260 -9.72 6.91 -1.31
N PHE A 261 -8.99 6.66 -0.23
CA PHE A 261 -7.74 5.93 -0.28
C PHE A 261 -7.93 4.52 -0.86
N ILE A 262 -8.90 3.75 -0.36
CA ILE A 262 -9.18 2.39 -0.85
C ILE A 262 -9.49 2.41 -2.34
N LYS A 263 -10.30 3.37 -2.80
CA LYS A 263 -10.64 3.56 -4.21
C LYS A 263 -9.39 3.84 -5.04
N ALA A 264 -8.58 4.83 -4.65
CA ALA A 264 -7.35 5.18 -5.35
C ALA A 264 -6.34 4.01 -5.41
N PHE A 265 -6.17 3.29 -4.29
CA PHE A 265 -5.30 2.11 -4.22
C PHE A 265 -5.77 0.98 -5.14
N ASN A 266 -7.08 0.69 -5.15
CA ASN A 266 -7.65 -0.33 -6.02
C ASN A 266 -7.58 0.06 -7.49
N GLU A 267 -7.73 1.34 -7.81
CA GLU A 267 -7.58 1.87 -9.17
C GLU A 267 -6.14 1.74 -9.67
N VAL A 268 -5.14 2.09 -8.85
CA VAL A 268 -3.72 1.85 -9.16
C VAL A 268 -3.47 0.36 -9.36
N TRP A 269 -3.97 -0.50 -8.47
CA TRP A 269 -3.81 -1.95 -8.62
C TRP A 269 -4.46 -2.49 -9.91
N LYS A 270 -5.63 -1.96 -10.29
CA LYS A 270 -6.32 -2.36 -11.52
C LYS A 270 -5.50 -2.00 -12.76
N ARG A 271 -4.85 -0.83 -12.78
CA ARG A 271 -4.00 -0.37 -13.90
C ARG A 271 -2.67 -1.11 -13.95
N HIS A 272 -1.97 -1.17 -12.81
CA HIS A 272 -0.55 -1.53 -12.75
C HIS A 272 -0.24 -2.83 -12.02
N GLY A 273 -1.25 -3.50 -11.44
CA GLY A 273 -1.08 -4.72 -10.65
C GLY A 273 -0.31 -5.81 -11.39
N LYS A 274 -0.50 -5.94 -12.70
CA LYS A 274 0.27 -6.88 -13.53
C LYS A 274 1.76 -6.54 -13.56
N ARG A 275 2.12 -5.26 -13.73
CA ARG A 275 3.53 -4.81 -13.75
C ARG A 275 4.21 -5.07 -12.41
N PHE A 276 3.52 -4.82 -11.30
CA PHE A 276 4.01 -5.21 -9.98
C PHE A 276 4.17 -6.72 -9.85
N CYS A 277 3.19 -7.52 -10.31
CA CYS A 277 3.28 -8.97 -10.28
C CYS A 277 4.48 -9.49 -11.09
N ASP A 278 4.70 -8.97 -12.29
CA ASP A 278 5.82 -9.34 -13.16
C ASP A 278 7.17 -9.00 -12.50
N PHE A 279 7.27 -7.81 -11.89
CA PHE A 279 8.44 -7.40 -11.12
C PHE A 279 8.74 -8.37 -9.96
N PHE A 280 7.80 -8.55 -9.03
CA PHE A 280 8.00 -9.43 -7.87
C PHE A 280 8.13 -10.91 -8.27
N GLN A 281 7.53 -11.33 -9.40
CA GLN A 281 7.73 -12.67 -9.91
C GLN A 281 9.18 -12.92 -10.30
N SER A 282 9.82 -11.97 -11.00
CA SER A 282 11.22 -12.08 -11.41
C SER A 282 12.20 -11.88 -10.25
N GLN A 283 11.91 -10.95 -9.35
CA GLN A 283 12.84 -10.52 -8.31
C GLN A 283 12.68 -11.26 -6.98
N LEU A 284 11.50 -11.78 -6.64
CA LEU A 284 11.23 -12.37 -5.33
C LEU A 284 10.74 -13.83 -5.39
N PHE A 285 9.82 -14.14 -6.30
CA PHE A 285 9.14 -15.44 -6.30
C PHE A 285 9.82 -16.52 -7.15
N ASP A 286 10.65 -16.17 -8.12
CA ASP A 286 11.47 -17.14 -8.84
C ASP A 286 12.79 -17.40 -8.13
N CYS A 287 12.78 -18.36 -7.22
CA CYS A 287 13.95 -18.73 -6.40
C CYS A 287 15.06 -19.47 -7.17
N ARG A 288 15.02 -19.49 -8.51
CA ARG A 288 16.02 -20.13 -9.37
C ARG A 288 16.96 -19.11 -10.04
N THR A 289 16.75 -17.83 -9.77
CA THR A 289 17.58 -16.73 -10.27
C THR A 289 18.89 -16.66 -9.50
N GLU A 290 19.85 -15.87 -10.02
CA GLU A 290 21.15 -15.65 -9.41
C GLU A 290 21.09 -14.97 -8.03
N HIS A 291 19.94 -14.39 -7.67
CA HIS A 291 19.70 -13.74 -6.38
C HIS A 291 19.65 -14.73 -5.20
N PHE A 292 19.46 -16.03 -5.46
CA PHE A 292 19.26 -17.04 -4.42
C PHE A 292 20.31 -18.15 -4.47
N SER A 293 20.85 -18.49 -3.31
CA SER A 293 21.79 -19.59 -3.16
C SER A 293 21.15 -20.92 -3.53
N SER A 294 21.83 -21.67 -4.40
CA SER A 294 21.45 -23.05 -4.75
C SER A 294 21.45 -23.99 -3.55
N ASN A 295 22.16 -23.65 -2.46
CA ASN A 295 22.34 -24.54 -1.32
C ASN A 295 21.19 -24.46 -0.30
N ASN A 296 20.56 -23.28 -0.14
CA ASN A 296 19.34 -23.10 0.64
C ASN A 296 18.78 -21.68 0.42
N VAL A 297 17.66 -21.57 -0.31
CA VAL A 297 17.00 -20.28 -0.59
C VAL A 297 16.59 -19.50 0.67
N MET A 298 16.31 -20.19 1.78
CA MET A 298 15.86 -19.55 3.02
C MET A 298 16.95 -18.67 3.64
N LYS A 299 18.20 -18.80 3.17
CA LYS A 299 19.33 -17.93 3.55
C LYS A 299 19.18 -16.51 3.05
N ASP A 300 18.63 -16.37 1.85
CA ASP A 300 18.61 -15.12 1.11
C ASP A 300 17.21 -14.50 1.11
N LEU A 301 16.15 -15.27 1.40
CA LEU A 301 14.79 -14.77 1.65
C LEU A 301 14.68 -14.12 3.05
N THR A 302 15.37 -13.00 3.21
CA THR A 302 15.41 -12.21 4.45
C THR A 302 14.61 -10.92 4.34
N SER A 303 14.38 -10.27 5.47
CA SER A 303 13.84 -8.91 5.50
C SER A 303 14.77 -7.93 4.80
N ASP A 304 16.09 -8.06 4.99
CA ASP A 304 17.12 -7.23 4.34
C ASP A 304 17.08 -7.35 2.81
N TYR A 305 16.80 -8.53 2.27
CA TYR A 305 16.66 -8.72 0.83
C TYR A 305 15.46 -7.94 0.27
N VAL A 306 14.30 -8.07 0.91
CA VAL A 306 13.09 -7.33 0.49
C VAL A 306 13.26 -5.83 0.70
N HIS A 307 13.96 -5.41 1.76
CA HIS A 307 14.34 -4.02 1.96
C HIS A 307 15.16 -3.50 0.78
N SER A 308 16.25 -4.20 0.45
CA SER A 308 17.16 -3.86 -0.66
C SER A 308 16.42 -3.83 -2.01
N LEU A 309 15.47 -4.75 -2.21
CA LEU A 309 14.62 -4.79 -3.40
C LEU A 309 13.73 -3.54 -3.53
N LEU A 310 13.17 -3.04 -2.43
CA LEU A 310 12.25 -1.89 -2.44
C LEU A 310 12.95 -0.53 -2.51
N ILE A 311 14.27 -0.50 -2.36
CA ILE A 311 15.10 0.69 -2.58
C ILE A 311 15.98 0.56 -3.83
N SER A 312 15.87 -0.55 -4.56
CA SER A 312 16.69 -0.82 -5.73
C SER A 312 16.37 0.15 -6.88
N GLU A 313 17.36 0.40 -7.74
CA GLU A 313 17.18 1.26 -8.91
C GLU A 313 16.10 0.72 -9.85
N GLU A 314 15.97 -0.61 -9.97
CA GLU A 314 14.96 -1.27 -10.80
C GLU A 314 13.54 -1.03 -10.29
N PHE A 315 13.32 -1.13 -8.97
CA PHE A 315 12.00 -0.88 -8.39
C PHE A 315 11.63 0.60 -8.47
N ILE A 316 12.58 1.49 -8.21
CA ILE A 316 12.39 2.94 -8.35
C ILE A 316 12.08 3.31 -9.80
N SER A 317 12.83 2.77 -10.76
CA SER A 317 12.61 2.99 -12.19
C SER A 317 11.24 2.50 -12.64
N LEU A 318 10.78 1.36 -12.12
CA LEU A 318 9.42 0.87 -12.34
C LEU A 318 8.39 1.90 -11.85
N LEU A 319 8.51 2.40 -10.62
CA LEU A 319 7.57 3.39 -10.10
C LEU A 319 7.58 4.71 -10.90
N GLU A 320 8.76 5.18 -11.32
CA GLU A 320 8.91 6.37 -12.16
C GLU A 320 8.30 6.18 -13.56
N GLU A 321 8.48 5.00 -14.18
CA GLU A 321 7.84 4.64 -15.46
C GLU A 321 6.31 4.66 -15.33
N LEU A 322 5.77 3.97 -14.31
CA LEU A 322 4.33 3.90 -14.07
C LEU A 322 3.73 5.29 -13.79
N LEU A 323 4.45 6.13 -13.04
CA LEU A 323 4.01 7.48 -12.75
C LEU A 323 3.98 8.32 -14.02
N THR A 324 5.02 8.23 -14.85
CA THR A 324 5.07 8.91 -16.15
C THR A 324 3.88 8.48 -17.02
N ILE A 325 3.57 7.19 -17.08
CA ILE A 325 2.40 6.70 -17.83
C ILE A 325 1.11 7.32 -17.30
N ASP A 326 0.86 7.30 -15.98
CA ASP A 326 -0.38 7.83 -15.40
C ASP A 326 -0.47 9.37 -15.54
N GLU A 327 0.65 10.09 -15.56
CA GLU A 327 0.67 11.54 -15.78
C GLU A 327 0.19 11.96 -17.17
N TYR A 328 0.31 11.07 -18.17
CA TYR A 328 -0.07 11.32 -19.57
C TYR A 328 -1.27 10.50 -20.05
N THR A 329 -1.91 9.73 -19.18
CA THR A 329 -3.08 8.90 -19.50
C THR A 329 -4.39 9.65 -19.19
N GLU A 330 -5.37 9.63 -20.10
CA GLU A 330 -6.61 10.44 -20.00
C GLU A 330 -7.38 10.20 -18.69
N GLU A 331 -7.45 8.95 -18.26
CA GLU A 331 -8.18 8.57 -17.06
C GLU A 331 -7.57 9.10 -15.76
N THR A 332 -6.27 9.42 -15.74
CA THR A 332 -5.51 9.74 -14.52
C THR A 332 -4.85 11.12 -14.54
N MET A 333 -4.61 11.68 -15.73
CA MET A 333 -3.85 12.91 -15.90
C MET A 333 -4.44 14.09 -15.14
N ILE A 334 -5.77 14.15 -14.97
CA ILE A 334 -6.43 15.29 -14.29
C ILE A 334 -6.02 15.35 -12.82
N GLY A 335 -6.03 14.22 -12.11
CA GLY A 335 -5.63 14.16 -10.72
C GLY A 335 -4.14 14.45 -10.54
N HIS A 336 -3.28 13.91 -11.41
CA HIS A 336 -1.84 14.22 -11.38
C HIS A 336 -1.54 15.69 -11.70
N ASN A 337 -2.23 16.29 -12.68
CA ASN A 337 -2.08 17.70 -13.01
C ASN A 337 -2.53 18.61 -11.85
N TYR A 338 -3.59 18.23 -11.14
CA TYR A 338 -4.01 18.92 -9.92
C TYR A 338 -2.92 18.86 -8.84
N ALA A 339 -2.41 17.66 -8.52
CA ALA A 339 -1.33 17.47 -7.56
C ALA A 339 -0.08 18.29 -7.91
N ARG A 340 0.34 18.23 -9.19
CA ARG A 340 1.50 18.97 -9.68
C ARG A 340 1.29 20.48 -9.57
N ASN A 341 0.12 20.98 -9.94
CA ASN A 341 -0.20 22.40 -9.86
C ASN A 341 -0.11 22.92 -8.43
N LEU A 342 -0.61 22.15 -7.45
CA LEU A 342 -0.49 22.53 -6.04
C LEU A 342 0.94 22.50 -5.55
N LEU A 343 1.69 21.43 -5.82
CA LEU A 343 3.11 21.35 -5.47
C LEU A 343 3.90 22.54 -6.04
N GLN A 344 3.69 22.86 -7.31
CA GLN A 344 4.35 23.98 -7.99
C GLN A 344 3.92 25.34 -7.44
N THR A 345 2.63 25.54 -7.16
CA THR A 345 2.12 26.80 -6.61
C THR A 345 2.70 27.07 -5.24
N THR A 346 2.70 26.06 -4.34
CA THR A 346 3.28 26.21 -3.01
C THR A 346 4.78 26.51 -3.09
N ILE A 347 5.52 25.87 -4.00
CA ILE A 347 6.95 26.16 -4.20
C ILE A 347 7.16 27.59 -4.73
N ASN A 348 6.37 28.02 -5.71
CA ASN A 348 6.48 29.38 -6.26
C ASN A 348 6.13 30.45 -5.23
N GLU A 349 5.17 30.19 -4.34
CA GLU A 349 4.89 31.06 -3.19
C GLU A 349 6.03 31.09 -2.19
N ASN A 350 6.69 29.94 -1.94
CA ASN A 350 7.89 29.88 -1.10
C ASN A 350 9.07 30.64 -1.72
N LEU A 351 9.26 30.55 -3.03
CA LEU A 351 10.29 31.26 -3.79
C LEU A 351 9.99 32.76 -3.98
N LYS A 352 8.79 33.24 -3.70
CA LYS A 352 8.51 34.69 -3.70
C LYS A 352 9.02 35.38 -2.43
N ASP A 353 9.24 34.64 -1.34
CA ASP A 353 9.83 35.16 -0.11
C ASP A 353 11.37 35.26 -0.19
N ASP A 354 12.02 34.41 -0.97
CA ASP A 354 13.46 34.47 -1.25
C ASP A 354 13.70 35.02 -2.66
N ARG A 355 14.33 36.19 -2.80
CA ARG A 355 14.67 36.83 -4.09
C ARG A 355 15.71 36.03 -4.90
N ILE A 356 15.40 34.82 -5.33
CA ILE A 356 16.29 33.97 -6.14
C ILE A 356 15.46 33.38 -7.29
N TYR A 357 15.24 34.20 -8.31
CA TYR A 357 14.84 33.71 -9.63
C TYR A 357 16.08 33.16 -10.34
N SER A 358 16.39 31.87 -10.18
CA SER A 358 17.26 31.18 -11.13
C SER A 358 16.38 30.49 -12.18
N LYS A 359 16.62 30.84 -13.43
CA LYS A 359 15.88 30.53 -14.66
C LYS A 359 15.89 29.05 -15.06
N ASP A 360 16.33 28.15 -14.17
CA ASP A 360 16.80 26.81 -14.52
C ASP A 360 15.89 25.66 -14.06
N ILE A 361 14.66 25.92 -13.63
CA ILE A 361 13.81 24.89 -12.99
C ILE A 361 12.57 24.51 -13.82
N TYR A 362 12.26 25.23 -14.90
CA TYR A 362 11.08 24.92 -15.72
C TYR A 362 11.49 24.52 -17.14
N ASP A 363 11.27 23.24 -17.48
CA ASP A 363 11.46 22.72 -18.83
C ASP A 363 10.54 23.47 -19.80
N GLU A 364 11.15 24.19 -20.73
CA GLU A 364 10.47 25.05 -21.69
C GLU A 364 9.57 24.24 -22.64
N GLU A 365 9.94 23.00 -22.98
CA GLU A 365 9.11 22.12 -23.81
C GLU A 365 7.87 21.65 -23.05
N LYS A 366 8.03 21.35 -21.75
CA LYS A 366 6.93 20.97 -20.85
C LYS A 366 5.97 22.15 -20.61
N TYR A 367 6.49 23.37 -20.50
CA TYR A 367 5.68 24.60 -20.44
C TYR A 367 4.76 24.75 -21.63
N PHE A 368 5.30 24.61 -22.85
CA PHE A 368 4.50 24.75 -24.06
C PHE A 368 3.44 23.65 -24.19
N TYR A 369 3.73 22.44 -23.72
CA TYR A 369 2.74 21.36 -23.65
C TYR A 369 1.61 21.70 -22.66
N ASP A 370 1.95 22.10 -21.43
CA ASP A 370 0.99 22.44 -20.39
C ASP A 370 0.10 23.64 -20.80
N VAL A 371 0.68 24.65 -21.46
CA VAL A 371 -0.08 25.79 -22.03
C VAL A 371 -1.02 25.35 -23.15
N ARG A 372 -0.62 24.38 -24.00
CA ARG A 372 -1.51 23.83 -25.04
C ARG A 372 -2.66 23.03 -24.43
N GLN A 373 -2.39 22.23 -23.40
CA GLN A 373 -3.40 21.45 -22.70
C GLN A 373 -4.38 22.35 -21.95
N LEU A 374 -3.89 23.40 -21.29
CA LEU A 374 -4.74 24.42 -20.66
C LEU A 374 -5.62 25.14 -21.70
N ASN A 375 -5.09 25.47 -22.88
CA ASN A 375 -5.89 26.06 -23.96
C ASN A 375 -6.94 25.07 -24.53
N PHE A 376 -6.61 23.79 -24.60
CA PHE A 376 -7.58 22.74 -24.96
C PHE A 376 -8.70 22.63 -23.92
N LEU A 377 -8.34 22.66 -22.63
CA LEU A 377 -9.28 22.65 -21.51
C LEU A 377 -10.19 23.88 -21.49
N VAL A 378 -9.68 25.08 -21.82
CA VAL A 378 -10.49 26.30 -21.96
C VAL A 378 -11.47 26.21 -23.13
N LYS A 379 -11.04 25.62 -24.25
CA LYS A 379 -11.93 25.38 -25.41
C LYS A 379 -13.04 24.36 -25.09
N GLN A 380 -12.76 23.38 -24.24
CA GLN A 380 -13.72 22.40 -23.75
C GLN A 380 -14.62 22.96 -22.64
N SER A 381 -14.09 23.79 -21.72
CA SER A 381 -14.80 24.34 -20.56
C SER A 381 -15.81 25.43 -20.94
N ASN A 382 -15.70 26.06 -22.11
CA ASN A 382 -16.76 26.91 -22.66
C ASN A 382 -18.09 26.15 -22.91
N LYS A 383 -18.15 24.85 -22.62
CA LYS A 383 -19.38 24.04 -22.61
C LYS A 383 -19.91 23.64 -21.21
N LEU A 384 -19.22 23.89 -20.09
CA LEU A 384 -19.67 23.47 -18.75
C LEU A 384 -19.36 24.50 -17.63
N ASN A 385 -20.25 24.54 -16.63
CA ASN A 385 -20.52 25.65 -15.70
C ASN A 385 -19.43 26.09 -14.67
N ALA A 386 -19.67 27.29 -14.15
CA ALA A 386 -18.85 28.25 -13.38
C ALA A 386 -18.08 27.82 -12.10
N LYS A 387 -17.94 26.53 -11.76
CA LYS A 387 -17.05 26.10 -10.65
C LYS A 387 -15.61 25.80 -11.09
N GLN A 388 -15.36 25.71 -12.39
CA GLN A 388 -14.02 25.45 -12.97
C GLN A 388 -13.21 26.73 -13.30
N SER A 389 -13.78 27.91 -13.03
CA SER A 389 -13.20 29.23 -13.31
C SER A 389 -11.91 29.54 -12.52
N ARG A 390 -11.58 28.75 -11.50
CA ARG A 390 -10.37 28.95 -10.68
C ARG A 390 -9.08 28.51 -11.39
N LEU A 391 -9.15 27.57 -12.35
CA LEU A 391 -7.99 27.17 -13.17
C LEU A 391 -7.58 28.27 -14.16
N ALA A 392 -8.53 29.08 -14.63
CA ALA A 392 -8.27 30.20 -15.56
C ALA A 392 -7.49 31.37 -14.92
N LEU A 393 -7.61 31.57 -13.60
CA LEU A 393 -6.87 32.60 -12.87
C LEU A 393 -5.36 32.30 -12.79
N PHE A 394 -4.95 31.04 -12.95
CA PHE A 394 -3.55 30.64 -12.94
C PHE A 394 -2.81 31.14 -14.19
N ALA A 395 -3.42 31.04 -15.38
CA ALA A 395 -2.78 31.47 -16.63
C ALA A 395 -2.56 32.99 -16.70
N CYS A 396 -3.47 33.79 -16.13
CA CYS A 396 -3.38 35.25 -16.15
C CYS A 396 -2.31 35.82 -15.19
N ASN A 397 -1.90 35.08 -14.16
CA ASN A 397 -0.95 35.57 -13.16
C ASN A 397 0.53 35.38 -13.55
N TYR A 398 0.81 34.60 -14.60
CA TYR A 398 2.18 34.30 -15.07
C TYR A 398 2.47 34.83 -16.48
N VAL A 399 1.48 35.38 -17.18
CA VAL A 399 1.64 35.91 -18.54
C VAL A 399 1.00 37.30 -18.60
N GLU A 400 1.83 38.34 -18.76
CA GLU A 400 1.35 39.62 -19.25
C GLU A 400 0.95 39.41 -20.72
N ILE A 401 -0.34 39.16 -20.97
CA ILE A 401 -0.87 39.02 -22.33
C ILE A 401 -0.83 40.41 -22.96
N LYS A 402 0.27 40.74 -23.63
CA LYS A 402 0.31 41.89 -24.53
C LYS A 402 -0.63 41.59 -25.69
N LYS A 403 -1.69 42.39 -25.81
CA LYS A 403 -2.49 42.46 -27.04
C LYS A 403 -1.52 42.75 -28.18
N VAL A 404 -1.35 41.80 -29.09
CA VAL A 404 -0.81 42.09 -30.40
C VAL A 404 -1.89 42.88 -31.11
N SER A 405 -1.68 44.18 -31.29
CA SER A 405 -2.50 45.00 -32.19
C SER A 405 -2.34 44.45 -33.60
N GLU A 406 -3.47 44.33 -34.30
CA GLU A 406 -3.61 43.79 -35.67
C GLU A 406 -2.60 44.35 -36.68
#